data_AF-A0A6M0RCA2-F1
#
_entry.id   AF-A0A6M0RCA2-F1
#
_cell.length_a   1.000
_cell.length_b   1.000
_cell.length_c   1.000
_cell.angle_alpha   90.00
_cell.angle_beta   90.00
_cell.angle_gamma   90.00
#
_symmetry.space_group_name_H-M   'P 1'
#
loop_
_entity.id
_entity.type
_entity.pdbx_description
1 polymer ?
#
loop_
_entity_poly.entity_id
_entity_poly.type
_entity_poly.pdbx_seq_one_letter_code
_entity_poly.pdbx_strand_id
1 'polypeptide(L)'
;MEKSGFFNAMKVGDTWDRIYKAENFAEYFATFIGNGVFPNPATQLQVKETSKMQVIVQAGKAWINGYRYENTDDLIVPIDTADGVLHRIDKVVLRYDVEKREIRACVKKGEFSSTPTAPELTRNADMYELALADIRVSAGAIKVSQADITDLRLNKELCGIVHGVVDQVDTTTIFNQFQSWYSQTKEAYDKNIAMWTKDKKEAFDKWYKESTKDFLKQWNEWFQNTGIWEKDFNNWFETLKDKLDGNIAAKLTKDVEQLKKDVENIDIPVKSVNKKTGDIELKAADITTENGQTIETQLDDNAKELKTKIPKPTKAVENNIAIFNSTKDVQ
;
A
#
# COMPACT_ATOMS: atom_id res chain seq x y z
N MET A 1 40.72 12.72 43.99
CA MET A 1 40.11 13.22 45.24
C MET A 1 38.63 13.39 44.97
N GLU A 2 37.78 12.78 45.78
CA GLU A 2 36.32 12.81 45.60
C GLU A 2 35.71 13.98 46.39
N LYS A 3 34.67 14.61 45.85
CA LYS A 3 33.96 15.74 46.48
C LYS A 3 32.45 15.50 46.38
N SER A 4 31.74 15.75 47.48
CA SER A 4 30.27 15.68 47.57
C SER A 4 29.73 17.03 48.07
N GLY A 5 28.66 17.56 47.45
CA GLY A 5 28.17 18.93 47.68
C GLY A 5 26.70 19.01 48.11
N PHE A 6 26.31 20.18 48.64
CA PHE A 6 24.93 20.56 49.01
C PHE A 6 24.24 19.72 50.09
N PHE A 7 24.97 19.38 51.16
CA PHE A 7 24.42 18.79 52.37
C PHE A 7 24.22 19.85 53.45
N ASN A 8 23.23 19.63 54.31
CA ASN A 8 23.03 20.49 55.47
C ASN A 8 24.30 20.50 56.34
N ALA A 9 24.70 21.69 56.77
CA ALA A 9 25.78 21.83 57.73
C ALA A 9 25.32 21.29 59.10
N MET A 10 26.19 20.56 59.76
CA MET A 10 26.00 20.10 61.13
C MET A 10 26.85 20.94 62.06
N LYS A 11 26.28 21.30 63.22
CA LYS A 11 27.00 22.04 64.25
C LYS A 11 27.99 21.10 64.94
N VAL A 12 29.28 21.45 64.94
CA VAL A 12 30.35 20.70 65.62
C VAL A 12 31.04 21.67 66.57
N GLY A 13 30.65 21.63 67.85
CA GLY A 13 31.07 22.65 68.83
C GLY A 13 30.47 24.02 68.50
N ASP A 14 31.32 25.04 68.40
CA ASP A 14 30.93 26.42 68.06
C ASP A 14 31.07 26.75 66.57
N THR A 15 31.43 25.77 65.74
CA THR A 15 31.60 25.94 64.29
C THR A 15 30.69 25.02 63.50
N TRP A 16 30.51 25.34 62.22
CA TRP A 16 29.79 24.51 61.26
C TRP A 16 30.80 23.64 60.50
N ASP A 17 30.50 22.36 60.31
CA ASP A 17 31.38 21.40 59.63
C ASP A 17 31.53 21.68 58.12
N ARG A 18 30.61 22.45 57.52
CA ARG A 18 30.56 22.74 56.09
C ARG A 18 30.30 24.21 55.83
N ILE A 19 31.12 24.80 54.96
CA ILE A 19 30.97 26.17 54.45
C ILE A 19 31.15 26.11 52.93
N TYR A 20 30.15 26.57 52.18
CA TYR A 20 30.20 26.62 50.72
C TYR A 20 30.72 27.98 50.27
N LYS A 21 31.72 27.98 49.39
CA LYS A 21 32.25 29.20 48.78
C LYS A 21 31.55 29.48 47.46
N ALA A 22 31.72 30.70 46.93
CA ALA A 22 31.17 31.09 45.63
C ALA A 22 31.62 30.15 44.51
N GLU A 23 32.86 29.64 44.57
CA GLU A 23 33.41 28.69 43.63
C GLU A 23 32.63 27.36 43.63
N ASN A 24 32.14 26.90 44.78
CA ASN A 24 31.34 25.67 44.85
C ASN A 24 30.01 25.82 44.11
N PHE A 25 29.39 27.00 44.18
CA PHE A 25 28.17 27.30 43.43
C PHE A 25 28.47 27.49 41.94
N ALA A 26 29.54 28.22 41.60
CA ALA A 26 29.94 28.41 40.21
C ALA A 26 30.25 27.06 39.54
N GLU A 27 31.03 26.18 40.19
CA GLU A 27 31.29 24.82 39.73
C GLU A 27 29.99 24.06 39.46
N TYR A 28 29.01 24.14 40.39
CA TYR A 28 27.72 23.49 40.23
C TYR A 28 26.92 24.05 39.04
N PHE A 29 26.77 25.37 38.92
CA PHE A 29 26.05 25.98 37.79
C PHE A 29 26.75 25.72 36.45
N ALA A 30 28.08 25.64 36.43
CA ALA A 30 28.86 25.31 35.25
C ALA A 30 28.61 23.88 34.76
N THR A 31 28.07 22.98 35.59
CA THR A 31 27.72 21.62 35.15
C THR A 31 26.52 21.57 34.21
N PHE A 32 25.65 22.58 34.22
CA PHE A 32 24.42 22.60 33.41
C PHE A 32 24.16 23.91 32.66
N ILE A 33 24.99 24.94 32.80
CA ILE A 33 24.91 26.19 32.03
C ILE A 33 26.24 26.39 31.30
N GLY A 34 26.20 26.36 29.97
CA GLY A 34 27.38 26.59 29.13
C GLY A 34 27.82 28.06 29.12
N ASN A 35 29.07 28.29 28.70
CA ASN A 35 29.61 29.63 28.52
C ASN A 35 28.98 30.29 27.29
N GLY A 36 28.63 31.58 27.40
CA GLY A 36 28.11 32.34 26.27
C GLY A 36 27.31 33.57 26.65
N VAL A 37 26.66 34.15 25.65
CA VAL A 37 25.66 35.23 25.80
C VAL A 37 24.25 34.62 25.73
N PHE A 38 23.30 35.13 26.52
CA PHE A 38 21.93 34.64 26.45
C PHE A 38 21.28 35.03 25.11
N PRO A 39 20.52 34.13 24.46
CA PRO A 39 20.00 34.39 23.11
C PRO A 39 18.82 35.36 23.07
N ASN A 40 18.15 35.56 24.21
CA ASN A 40 16.87 36.27 24.27
C ASN A 40 16.91 37.46 25.24
N PRO A 41 16.48 38.66 24.80
CA PRO A 41 16.22 39.07 23.42
C PRO A 41 17.46 38.95 22.50
N ALA A 42 17.27 38.92 21.17
CA ALA A 42 18.40 38.80 20.21
C ALA A 42 19.46 39.91 20.33
N THR A 43 19.09 41.03 20.95
CA THR A 43 19.95 42.18 21.22
C THR A 43 20.85 42.03 22.45
N GLN A 44 20.78 40.90 23.18
CA GLN A 44 21.56 40.67 24.39
C GLN A 44 23.06 40.84 24.13
N LEU A 45 23.65 41.84 24.80
CA LEU A 45 25.07 42.20 24.68
C LEU A 45 25.53 42.42 23.23
N GLN A 46 24.61 42.82 22.35
CA GLN A 46 24.94 43.17 20.97
C GLN A 46 25.85 44.40 20.97
N VAL A 47 26.89 44.37 20.15
CA VAL A 47 27.74 45.53 19.90
C VAL A 47 27.17 46.31 18.71
N LYS A 48 26.90 47.60 18.92
CA LYS A 48 26.36 48.52 17.92
C LYS A 48 27.27 49.72 17.69
N GLU A 49 27.13 50.30 16.52
CA GLU A 49 27.84 51.47 16.09
C GLU A 49 27.37 52.74 16.83
N THR A 50 28.11 53.81 16.61
CA THR A 50 27.76 55.15 17.10
C THR A 50 28.34 56.22 16.17
N SER A 51 28.22 57.50 16.55
CA SER A 51 28.70 58.62 15.74
C SER A 51 30.17 59.00 15.98
N LYS A 52 30.89 58.26 16.84
CA LYS A 52 32.27 58.57 17.29
C LYS A 52 33.14 57.30 17.34
N MET A 53 34.41 57.43 17.73
CA MET A 53 35.31 56.31 18.04
C MET A 53 34.94 55.64 19.38
N GLN A 54 33.75 55.05 19.43
CA GLN A 54 33.26 54.25 20.54
C GLN A 54 32.27 53.22 19.96
N VAL A 55 31.84 52.27 20.77
CA VAL A 55 30.77 51.32 20.44
C VAL A 55 29.82 51.21 21.62
N ILE A 56 28.60 50.76 21.37
CA ILE A 56 27.60 50.52 22.42
C ILE A 56 27.45 49.01 22.58
N VAL A 57 27.68 48.51 23.78
CA VAL A 57 27.28 47.15 24.17
C VAL A 57 25.90 47.25 24.79
N GLN A 58 24.89 46.68 24.13
CA GLN A 58 23.51 46.76 24.61
C GLN A 58 23.33 46.01 25.94
N ALA A 59 22.24 46.32 26.65
CA ALA A 59 21.83 45.58 27.83
C ALA A 59 21.72 44.07 27.54
N GLY A 60 22.15 43.25 28.50
CA GLY A 60 22.08 41.80 28.38
C GLY A 60 22.87 41.03 29.42
N LYS A 61 22.87 39.72 29.27
CA LYS A 61 23.42 38.77 30.23
C LYS A 61 24.37 37.82 29.53
N ALA A 62 25.37 37.37 30.27
CA ALA A 62 26.26 36.31 29.86
C ALA A 62 26.57 35.39 31.03
N TRP A 63 27.08 34.21 30.68
CA TRP A 63 27.52 33.21 31.64
C TRP A 63 28.94 32.78 31.28
N ILE A 64 29.85 32.77 32.27
CA ILE A 64 31.24 32.38 32.10
C ILE A 64 31.67 31.54 33.30
N ASN A 65 31.98 30.27 33.07
CA ASN A 65 32.48 29.30 34.06
C ASN A 65 31.65 29.27 35.36
N GLY A 66 30.33 29.33 35.25
CA GLY A 66 29.44 29.32 36.42
C GLY A 66 29.13 30.69 37.02
N TYR A 67 29.78 31.75 36.54
CA TYR A 67 29.58 33.12 36.99
C TYR A 67 28.70 33.90 36.02
N ARG A 68 27.81 34.72 36.59
CA ARG A 68 26.86 35.55 35.84
C ARG A 68 27.43 36.93 35.58
N TYR A 69 27.26 37.41 34.36
CA TYR A 69 27.38 38.82 33.99
C TYR A 69 26.01 39.38 33.61
N GLU A 70 25.76 40.64 33.98
CA GLU A 70 24.58 41.39 33.56
C GLU A 70 24.98 42.85 33.33
N ASN A 71 24.66 43.34 32.14
CA ASN A 71 24.67 44.74 31.79
C ASN A 71 23.21 45.21 31.73
N THR A 72 22.81 46.16 32.56
CA THR A 72 21.41 46.58 32.67
C THR A 72 21.00 47.59 31.61
N ASP A 73 21.95 48.35 31.08
CA ASP A 73 21.73 49.50 30.17
C ASP A 73 22.78 49.55 29.05
N ASP A 74 22.59 50.42 28.06
CA ASP A 74 23.55 50.60 26.97
C ASP A 74 24.91 51.09 27.52
N LEU A 75 25.93 50.22 27.40
CA LEU A 75 27.28 50.49 27.88
C LEU A 75 28.13 51.06 26.76
N ILE A 76 28.58 52.30 26.93
CA ILE A 76 29.49 52.95 25.98
C ILE A 76 30.91 52.46 26.24
N VAL A 77 31.50 51.83 25.22
CA VAL A 77 32.87 51.33 25.25
C VAL A 77 33.72 52.19 24.30
N PRO A 78 34.66 52.99 24.81
CA PRO A 78 35.51 53.82 23.97
C PRO A 78 36.47 52.95 23.15
N ILE A 79 36.73 53.36 21.91
CA ILE A 79 37.75 52.76 21.03
C ILE A 79 38.85 53.79 20.85
N ASP A 80 40.10 53.38 21.04
CA ASP A 80 41.25 54.28 20.85
C ASP A 80 41.28 54.85 19.43
N THR A 81 41.83 56.05 19.27
CA THR A 81 41.94 56.71 17.96
C THR A 81 42.69 55.84 16.93
N ALA A 82 42.29 55.97 15.67
CA ALA A 82 42.94 55.29 14.54
C ALA A 82 44.35 55.86 14.28
N ASP A 83 45.20 55.04 13.67
CA ASP A 83 46.45 55.53 13.08
C ASP A 83 46.16 56.19 11.72
N GLY A 84 47.01 57.13 11.29
CA GLY A 84 46.82 57.86 10.03
C GLY A 84 47.07 57.02 8.78
N VAL A 85 47.79 55.89 8.89
CA VAL A 85 48.30 55.10 7.75
C VAL A 85 47.92 53.63 7.86
N LEU A 86 47.98 53.04 9.05
CA LEU A 86 47.77 51.61 9.27
C LEU A 86 46.38 51.28 9.83
N HIS A 87 45.91 50.07 9.55
CA HIS A 87 44.66 49.53 10.07
C HIS A 87 44.93 48.72 11.34
N ARG A 88 43.90 48.48 12.15
CA ARG A 88 43.93 47.45 13.21
C ARG A 88 42.55 46.83 13.42
N ILE A 89 42.50 45.69 14.09
CA ILE A 89 41.24 45.08 14.54
C ILE A 89 41.27 45.02 16.05
N ASP A 90 40.35 45.72 16.70
CA ASP A 90 40.16 45.65 18.14
C ASP A 90 39.04 44.64 18.44
N LYS A 91 39.15 43.87 19.51
CA LYS A 91 38.15 42.86 19.90
C LYS A 91 37.42 43.28 21.16
N VAL A 92 36.10 43.36 21.12
CA VAL A 92 35.27 43.59 22.30
C VAL A 92 35.01 42.25 22.97
N VAL A 93 35.46 42.10 24.21
CA VAL A 93 35.36 40.85 24.97
C VAL A 93 34.63 41.05 26.30
N LEU A 94 33.94 40.02 26.76
CA LEU A 94 33.63 39.86 28.18
C LEU A 94 34.77 39.11 28.83
N ARG A 95 35.41 39.74 29.81
CA ARG A 95 36.53 39.18 30.55
C ARG A 95 36.10 38.83 31.96
N TYR A 96 36.14 37.54 32.27
CA TYR A 96 36.16 37.03 33.64
C TYR A 96 37.59 37.08 34.18
N ASP A 97 37.79 37.79 35.29
CA ASP A 97 39.09 37.98 35.95
C ASP A 97 39.00 37.45 37.38
N VAL A 98 39.79 36.41 37.68
CA VAL A 98 39.73 35.69 38.97
C VAL A 98 40.28 36.54 40.12
N GLU A 99 41.33 37.33 39.86
CA GLU A 99 41.97 38.17 40.88
C GLU A 99 41.05 39.33 41.29
N LYS A 100 40.45 40.00 40.30
CA LYS A 100 39.53 41.12 40.52
C LYS A 100 38.13 40.66 40.93
N ARG A 101 37.80 39.39 40.71
CA ARG A 101 36.49 38.78 40.99
C ARG A 101 35.36 39.50 40.28
N GLU A 102 35.57 39.84 39.01
CA GLU A 102 34.60 40.54 38.18
C GLU A 102 34.50 39.95 36.76
N ILE A 103 33.33 40.12 36.14
CA ILE A 103 33.17 40.00 34.69
C ILE A 103 32.87 41.39 34.14
N ARG A 104 33.62 41.82 33.13
CA ARG A 104 33.42 43.13 32.50
C ARG A 104 33.60 43.10 30.99
N ALA A 105 32.87 43.96 30.29
CA ALA A 105 33.14 44.25 28.90
C ALA A 105 34.40 45.12 28.77
N CYS A 106 35.37 44.69 27.96
CA CYS A 106 36.57 45.45 27.69
C CYS A 106 37.01 45.30 26.23
N VAL A 107 37.86 46.22 25.77
CA VAL A 107 38.45 46.19 24.44
C VAL A 107 39.84 45.59 24.54
N LYS A 108 40.09 44.56 23.75
CA LYS A 108 41.42 44.00 23.52
C LYS A 108 41.94 44.62 22.24
N LYS A 109 42.95 45.47 22.37
CA LYS A 109 43.50 46.23 21.26
C LYS A 109 44.30 45.33 20.32
N GLY A 110 44.13 45.55 19.02
CA GLY A 110 44.95 44.91 17.99
C GLY A 110 46.20 45.70 17.66
N GLU A 111 47.11 45.03 16.97
CA GLU A 111 48.33 45.65 16.46
C GLU A 111 48.07 46.34 15.11
N PHE A 112 48.77 47.44 14.87
CA PHE A 112 48.68 48.17 13.61
C PHE A 112 49.36 47.39 12.47
N SER A 113 48.65 47.22 11.35
CA SER A 113 49.13 46.46 10.20
C SER A 113 48.38 46.86 8.92
N SER A 114 48.99 46.61 7.76
CA SER A 114 48.32 46.73 6.45
C SER A 114 47.30 45.61 6.23
N THR A 115 47.52 44.45 6.84
CA THR A 115 46.61 43.30 6.90
C THR A 115 46.37 42.94 8.36
N PRO A 116 45.48 43.67 9.06
CA PRO A 116 45.29 43.50 10.50
C PRO A 116 44.62 42.17 10.83
N THR A 117 45.04 41.57 11.94
CA THR A 117 44.47 40.35 12.50
C THR A 117 43.84 40.65 13.87
N ALA A 118 42.76 39.95 14.20
CA ALA A 118 42.12 40.10 15.49
C ALA A 118 43.00 39.52 16.62
N PRO A 119 43.04 40.15 17.81
CA PRO A 119 43.74 39.60 18.97
C PRO A 119 43.19 38.25 19.42
N GLU A 120 44.08 37.36 19.85
CA GLU A 120 43.68 36.06 20.41
C GLU A 120 43.01 36.21 21.79
N LEU A 121 42.08 35.31 22.10
CA LEU A 121 41.40 35.27 23.40
C LEU A 121 42.32 34.70 24.48
N THR A 122 42.27 35.26 25.68
CA THR A 122 42.93 34.70 26.85
C THR A 122 41.95 33.81 27.60
N ARG A 123 42.24 32.51 27.66
CA ARG A 123 41.46 31.50 28.37
C ARG A 123 42.40 30.59 29.16
N ASN A 124 42.66 30.94 30.42
CA ASN A 124 43.53 30.21 31.33
C ASN A 124 42.92 30.20 32.75
N ALA A 125 43.69 29.78 33.74
CA ALA A 125 43.22 29.66 35.12
C ALA A 125 42.87 31.01 35.78
N ASP A 126 43.52 32.09 35.35
CA ASP A 126 43.39 33.42 35.97
C ASP A 126 42.35 34.29 35.24
N MET A 127 42.11 34.01 33.96
CA MET A 127 41.27 34.84 33.09
C MET A 127 40.59 34.02 32.00
N TYR A 128 39.31 34.31 31.76
CA TYR A 128 38.55 33.69 30.67
C TYR A 128 37.77 34.74 29.87
N GLU A 129 37.98 34.76 28.56
CA GLU A 129 37.39 35.75 27.66
C GLU A 129 36.40 35.13 26.66
N LEU A 130 35.27 35.83 26.44
CA LEU A 130 34.31 35.59 25.36
C LEU A 130 34.30 36.79 24.39
N ALA A 131 34.39 36.55 23.08
CA ALA A 131 34.41 37.63 22.08
C ALA A 131 33.00 38.06 21.64
N LEU A 132 32.58 39.28 21.98
CA LEU A 132 31.28 39.81 21.52
C LEU A 132 31.34 40.25 20.05
N ALA A 133 32.37 41.00 19.67
CA ALA A 133 32.54 41.50 18.31
C ALA A 133 33.99 41.85 17.99
N ASP A 134 34.33 41.84 16.71
CA ASP A 134 35.54 42.47 16.16
C ASP A 134 35.22 43.81 15.55
N ILE A 135 36.08 44.80 15.81
CA ILE A 135 35.96 46.18 15.37
C ILE A 135 37.13 46.50 14.46
N ARG A 136 36.85 46.70 13.17
CA ARG A 136 37.86 47.12 12.21
C ARG A 136 38.08 48.63 12.31
N VAL A 137 39.26 49.03 12.78
CA VAL A 137 39.68 50.42 12.82
C VAL A 137 40.53 50.70 11.57
N SER A 138 39.89 51.30 10.56
CA SER A 138 40.56 51.71 9.32
C SER A 138 41.45 52.94 9.54
N ALA A 139 42.41 53.15 8.65
CA ALA A 139 43.37 54.24 8.75
C ALA A 139 42.63 55.58 8.63
N GLY A 140 42.92 56.53 9.52
CA GLY A 140 42.24 57.82 9.58
C GLY A 140 40.76 57.77 9.99
N ALA A 141 40.26 56.64 10.52
CA ALA A 141 38.88 56.54 10.95
C ALA A 141 38.59 57.49 12.14
N ILE A 142 37.49 58.24 12.03
CA ILE A 142 37.00 59.18 13.06
C ILE A 142 35.72 58.70 13.76
N LYS A 143 35.14 57.60 13.27
CA LYS A 143 33.96 56.93 13.82
C LYS A 143 34.00 55.44 13.50
N VAL A 144 33.33 54.64 14.31
CA VAL A 144 33.06 53.23 14.02
C VAL A 144 31.67 53.13 13.39
N SER A 145 31.57 52.57 12.19
CA SER A 145 30.30 52.30 11.52
C SER A 145 29.87 50.84 11.74
N GLN A 146 28.60 50.52 11.47
CA GLN A 146 28.11 49.15 11.62
C GLN A 146 28.84 48.16 10.69
N ALA A 147 29.33 48.62 9.54
CA ALA A 147 30.11 47.79 8.61
C ALA A 147 31.50 47.42 9.15
N ASP A 148 32.00 48.17 10.13
CA ASP A 148 33.27 47.90 10.80
C ASP A 148 33.12 46.88 11.94
N ILE A 149 31.87 46.54 12.31
CA ILE A 149 31.56 45.64 13.43
C ILE A 149 31.20 44.26 12.88
N THR A 150 32.00 43.27 13.26
CA THR A 150 31.72 41.85 12.99
C THR A 150 31.23 41.19 14.26
N ASP A 151 29.97 40.79 14.30
CA ASP A 151 29.36 40.12 15.46
C ASP A 151 29.90 38.68 15.60
N LEU A 152 30.42 38.36 16.78
CA LEU A 152 31.02 37.05 17.09
C LEU A 152 30.21 36.23 18.11
N ARG A 153 29.07 36.75 18.59
CA ARG A 153 28.26 36.11 19.64
C ARG A 153 27.78 34.71 19.24
N LEU A 154 27.47 34.52 17.96
CA LEU A 154 27.01 33.22 17.42
C LEU A 154 28.16 32.23 17.15
N ASN A 155 29.42 32.68 17.20
CA ASN A 155 30.56 31.80 16.99
C ASN A 155 30.85 31.01 18.28
N LYS A 156 30.55 29.70 18.27
CA LYS A 156 30.72 28.78 19.41
C LYS A 156 32.15 28.76 19.96
N GLU A 157 33.17 28.87 19.11
CA GLU A 157 34.57 28.79 19.53
C GLU A 157 35.03 30.08 20.23
N LEU A 158 34.38 31.23 19.94
CA LEU A 158 34.80 32.55 20.44
C LEU A 158 33.92 33.09 21.57
N CYS A 159 32.61 32.99 21.45
CA CYS A 159 31.67 33.45 22.47
C CYS A 159 30.61 32.39 22.75
N GLY A 160 29.86 32.01 21.73
CA GLY A 160 28.77 31.07 21.84
C GLY A 160 27.55 31.65 22.55
N ILE A 161 26.45 30.92 22.40
CA ILE A 161 25.19 31.23 23.05
C ILE A 161 25.06 30.34 24.28
N VAL A 162 24.60 30.90 25.40
CA VAL A 162 24.27 30.12 26.58
C VAL A 162 23.22 29.10 26.21
N HIS A 163 23.57 27.84 26.37
CA HIS A 163 22.65 26.71 26.28
C HIS A 163 22.70 25.93 27.60
N GLY A 164 21.57 25.31 27.96
CA GLY A 164 21.58 24.31 29.02
C GLY A 164 22.43 23.13 28.57
N VAL A 165 23.33 22.65 29.43
CA VAL A 165 24.09 21.41 29.21
C VAL A 165 23.28 20.18 29.65
N VAL A 166 22.06 20.38 30.19
CA VAL A 166 21.07 19.31 30.33
C VAL A 166 20.44 18.99 28.96
N ASP A 167 21.29 18.84 27.94
CA ASP A 167 20.99 17.96 26.83
C ASP A 167 21.16 16.54 27.39
N GLN A 168 20.02 15.86 27.47
CA GLN A 168 19.86 14.56 28.07
C GLN A 168 20.89 13.54 27.57
N VAL A 169 21.65 13.00 28.52
CA VAL A 169 22.46 11.77 28.44
C VAL A 169 23.66 11.87 27.50
N ASP A 170 24.81 11.38 27.95
CA ASP A 170 25.89 10.97 27.06
C ASP A 170 25.39 9.81 26.19
N THR A 171 24.67 10.14 25.11
CA THR A 171 24.11 9.19 24.16
C THR A 171 25.21 8.52 23.35
N THR A 172 26.48 8.91 23.47
CA THR A 172 27.58 8.26 22.77
C THR A 172 27.65 6.79 23.19
N THR A 173 27.48 6.51 24.48
CA THR A 173 27.51 5.13 25.00
C THR A 173 26.28 4.33 24.54
N ILE A 174 25.08 4.93 24.59
CA ILE A 174 23.83 4.28 24.13
C ILE A 174 23.83 4.10 22.60
N PHE A 175 24.34 5.07 21.84
CA PHE A 175 24.47 5.03 20.39
C PHE A 175 25.49 3.98 19.96
N ASN A 176 26.63 3.86 20.66
CA ASN A 176 27.60 2.79 20.42
C ASN A 176 26.99 1.40 20.70
N GLN A 177 26.20 1.26 21.77
CA GLN A 177 25.46 0.03 22.06
C GLN A 177 24.42 -0.28 20.97
N PHE A 178 23.66 0.72 20.52
CA PHE A 178 22.68 0.57 19.44
C PHE A 178 23.34 0.20 18.10
N GLN A 179 24.44 0.83 17.73
CA GLN A 179 25.23 0.52 16.53
C GLN A 179 25.80 -0.91 16.57
N SER A 180 26.29 -1.34 17.74
CA SER A 180 26.76 -2.71 17.95
C SER A 180 25.64 -3.73 17.81
N TRP A 181 24.49 -3.49 18.46
CA TRP A 181 23.30 -4.33 18.34
C TRP A 181 22.78 -4.41 16.90
N TYR A 182 22.72 -3.28 16.18
CA TYR A 182 22.29 -3.22 14.80
C TYR A 182 23.21 -4.04 13.88
N SER A 183 24.54 -3.89 14.05
CA SER A 183 25.53 -4.65 13.29
C SER A 183 25.41 -6.17 13.53
N GLN A 184 25.30 -6.59 14.80
CA GLN A 184 25.15 -8.01 15.15
C GLN A 184 23.84 -8.60 14.63
N THR A 185 22.74 -7.84 14.73
CA THR A 185 21.43 -8.28 14.25
C THR A 185 21.42 -8.45 12.73
N LYS A 186 22.04 -7.52 12.01
CA LYS A 186 22.20 -7.60 10.55
C LYS A 186 23.02 -8.82 10.13
N GLU A 187 24.17 -9.06 10.76
CA GLU A 187 24.98 -10.26 10.48
C GLU A 187 24.24 -11.57 10.77
N ALA A 188 23.46 -11.62 11.87
CA ALA A 188 22.65 -12.78 12.20
C ALA A 188 21.53 -13.00 11.18
N TYR A 189 20.88 -11.93 10.71
CA TYR A 189 19.84 -11.99 9.69
C TYR A 189 20.40 -12.46 8.34
N ASP A 190 21.53 -11.91 7.90
CA ASP A 190 22.20 -12.29 6.65
C ASP A 190 22.62 -13.78 6.69
N LYS A 191 23.17 -14.25 7.82
CA LYS A 191 23.48 -15.67 8.03
C LYS A 191 22.23 -16.55 8.02
N ASN A 192 21.15 -16.12 8.68
CA ASN A 192 19.89 -16.88 8.72
C ASN A 192 19.25 -16.99 7.34
N ILE A 193 19.25 -15.92 6.53
CA ILE A 193 18.77 -15.98 5.15
C ILE A 193 19.63 -16.91 4.30
N ALA A 194 20.96 -16.82 4.42
CA ALA A 194 21.87 -17.69 3.67
C ALA A 194 21.64 -19.17 4.04
N MET A 195 21.48 -19.46 5.33
CA MET A 195 21.22 -20.81 5.82
C MET A 195 19.84 -21.32 5.39
N TRP A 196 18.79 -20.50 5.56
CA TRP A 196 17.44 -20.83 5.10
C TRP A 196 17.40 -21.09 3.59
N THR A 197 18.08 -20.27 2.80
CA THR A 197 18.15 -20.43 1.34
C THR A 197 18.84 -21.73 0.97
N LYS A 198 19.94 -22.06 1.66
CA LYS A 198 20.65 -23.33 1.48
C LYS A 198 19.76 -24.52 1.84
N ASP A 199 19.14 -24.50 3.02
CA ASP A 199 18.28 -25.59 3.50
C ASP A 199 17.08 -25.82 2.59
N LYS A 200 16.45 -24.74 2.10
CA LYS A 200 15.33 -24.84 1.15
C LYS A 200 15.77 -25.37 -0.21
N LYS A 201 16.94 -24.96 -0.70
CA LYS A 201 17.51 -25.50 -1.94
C LYS A 201 17.78 -26.99 -1.81
N GLU A 202 18.41 -27.42 -0.72
CA GLU A 202 18.70 -28.84 -0.46
C GLU A 202 17.42 -29.67 -0.31
N ALA A 203 16.42 -29.16 0.42
CA ALA A 203 15.13 -29.81 0.55
C ALA A 203 14.40 -29.95 -0.80
N PHE A 204 14.43 -28.89 -1.62
CA PHE A 204 13.84 -28.92 -2.96
C PHE A 204 14.56 -29.90 -3.89
N ASP A 205 15.90 -29.85 -3.93
CA ASP A 205 16.72 -30.74 -4.77
C ASP A 205 16.50 -32.21 -4.37
N LYS A 206 16.33 -32.50 -3.08
CA LYS A 206 15.98 -33.84 -2.58
C LYS A 206 14.58 -34.26 -3.04
N TRP A 207 13.56 -33.44 -2.78
CA TRP A 207 12.19 -33.72 -3.17
C TRP A 207 12.06 -33.94 -4.68
N TYR A 208 12.72 -33.12 -5.50
CA TYR A 208 12.70 -33.22 -6.96
C TYR A 208 13.28 -34.56 -7.43
N LYS A 209 14.43 -34.97 -6.88
CA LYS A 209 15.07 -36.26 -7.22
C LYS A 209 14.19 -37.45 -6.82
N GLU A 210 13.65 -37.43 -5.61
CA GLU A 210 12.79 -38.50 -5.09
C GLU A 210 11.49 -38.59 -5.89
N SER A 211 10.84 -37.46 -6.14
CA SER A 211 9.58 -37.39 -6.91
C SER A 211 9.76 -37.83 -8.36
N THR A 212 10.85 -37.42 -9.01
CA THR A 212 11.15 -37.83 -10.40
C THR A 212 11.39 -39.33 -10.46
N LYS A 213 12.14 -39.88 -9.49
CA LYS A 213 12.40 -41.32 -9.41
C LYS A 213 11.12 -42.12 -9.20
N ASP A 214 10.25 -41.66 -8.29
CA ASP A 214 8.99 -42.34 -8.00
C ASP A 214 8.01 -42.26 -9.18
N PHE A 215 7.89 -41.09 -9.82
CA PHE A 215 7.11 -40.91 -11.03
C PHE A 215 7.60 -41.83 -12.16
N LEU A 216 8.91 -41.86 -12.43
CA LEU A 216 9.47 -42.74 -13.46
C LEU A 216 9.22 -44.22 -13.15
N LYS A 217 9.28 -44.61 -11.87
CA LYS A 217 8.95 -45.97 -11.45
C LYS A 217 7.48 -46.30 -11.74
N GLN A 218 6.55 -45.46 -11.29
CA GLN A 218 5.12 -45.65 -11.52
C GLN A 218 4.78 -45.67 -13.02
N TRP A 219 5.38 -44.77 -13.80
CA TRP A 219 5.18 -44.71 -15.25
C TRP A 219 5.69 -45.97 -15.94
N ASN A 220 6.89 -46.44 -15.58
CA ASN A 220 7.44 -47.68 -16.15
C ASN A 220 6.58 -48.90 -15.80
N GLU A 221 6.13 -49.02 -14.54
CA GLU A 221 5.23 -50.11 -14.13
C GLU A 221 3.91 -50.08 -14.92
N TRP A 222 3.30 -48.90 -15.06
CA TRP A 222 2.10 -48.73 -15.88
C TRP A 222 2.35 -49.10 -17.36
N PHE A 223 3.43 -48.59 -17.95
CA PHE A 223 3.78 -48.82 -19.36
C PHE A 223 4.07 -50.30 -19.66
N GLN A 224 4.74 -51.01 -18.75
CA GLN A 224 4.96 -52.46 -18.94
C GLN A 224 3.64 -53.24 -18.91
N ASN A 225 2.68 -52.82 -18.09
CA ASN A 225 1.38 -53.48 -18.01
C ASN A 225 0.51 -53.28 -19.25
N THR A 226 0.69 -52.20 -20.03
CA THR A 226 -0.15 -51.97 -21.22
C THR A 226 -0.02 -53.08 -22.27
N GLY A 227 1.19 -53.62 -22.47
CA GLY A 227 1.40 -54.75 -23.38
C GLY A 227 0.76 -56.05 -22.89
N ILE A 228 0.71 -56.25 -21.56
CA ILE A 228 -0.01 -57.38 -20.95
C ILE A 228 -1.50 -57.22 -21.15
N TRP A 229 -2.05 -56.02 -20.91
CA TRP A 229 -3.47 -55.74 -21.10
C TRP A 229 -3.91 -55.88 -22.55
N GLU A 230 -3.10 -55.44 -23.50
CA GLU A 230 -3.36 -55.65 -24.93
C GLU A 230 -3.45 -57.15 -25.27
N LYS A 231 -2.51 -57.95 -24.76
CA LYS A 231 -2.50 -59.40 -24.96
C LYS A 231 -3.71 -60.07 -24.30
N ASP A 232 -4.03 -59.70 -23.07
CA ASP A 232 -5.15 -60.25 -22.32
C ASP A 232 -6.49 -59.90 -22.99
N PHE A 233 -6.64 -58.66 -23.47
CA PHE A 233 -7.81 -58.24 -24.24
C PHE A 233 -7.94 -59.03 -25.53
N ASN A 234 -6.86 -59.15 -26.31
CA ASN A 234 -6.87 -59.91 -27.57
C ASN A 234 -7.20 -61.40 -27.32
N ASN A 235 -6.61 -62.01 -26.29
CA ASN A 235 -6.94 -63.38 -25.90
C ASN A 235 -8.42 -63.53 -25.53
N TRP A 236 -8.94 -62.66 -24.66
CA TRP A 236 -10.36 -62.64 -24.30
C TRP A 236 -11.26 -62.49 -25.53
N PHE A 237 -10.92 -61.56 -26.44
CA PHE A 237 -11.66 -61.31 -27.66
C PHE A 237 -11.69 -62.53 -28.60
N GLU A 238 -10.55 -63.20 -28.79
CA GLU A 238 -10.50 -64.44 -29.58
C GLU A 238 -11.33 -65.57 -28.92
N THR A 239 -11.33 -65.70 -27.59
CA THR A 239 -12.22 -66.69 -26.93
C THR A 239 -13.72 -66.41 -27.14
N LEU A 240 -14.10 -65.14 -27.29
CA LEU A 240 -15.48 -64.78 -27.62
C LEU A 240 -15.83 -65.13 -29.07
N LYS A 241 -14.90 -64.88 -30.00
CA LYS A 241 -15.05 -65.30 -31.39
C LYS A 241 -15.24 -66.81 -31.50
N ASP A 242 -14.37 -67.61 -30.89
CA ASP A 242 -14.46 -69.07 -30.91
C ASP A 242 -15.79 -69.60 -30.37
N LYS A 243 -16.35 -68.96 -29.33
CA LYS A 243 -17.66 -69.33 -28.78
C LYS A 243 -18.82 -68.98 -29.71
N LEU A 244 -18.70 -67.90 -30.46
CA LEU A 244 -19.71 -67.46 -31.42
C LEU A 244 -19.62 -68.22 -32.74
N ASP A 245 -18.44 -68.73 -33.08
CA ASP A 245 -18.22 -69.48 -34.32
C ASP A 245 -18.66 -70.94 -34.22
N GLY A 246 -19.14 -71.46 -35.34
CA GLY A 246 -19.46 -72.87 -35.56
C GLY A 246 -20.81 -73.36 -35.02
N ASN A 247 -21.13 -73.19 -33.74
CA ASN A 247 -22.29 -73.89 -33.12
C ASN A 247 -23.45 -72.98 -32.69
N ILE A 248 -23.17 -71.76 -32.23
CA ILE A 248 -24.22 -70.80 -31.82
C ILE A 248 -24.80 -70.06 -33.02
N ALA A 249 -23.95 -69.60 -33.95
CA ALA A 249 -24.42 -68.98 -35.19
C ALA A 249 -25.29 -69.93 -36.03
N ALA A 250 -24.88 -71.21 -36.15
CA ALA A 250 -25.67 -72.23 -36.85
C ALA A 250 -27.01 -72.52 -36.17
N LYS A 251 -27.05 -72.50 -34.82
CA LYS A 251 -28.29 -72.69 -34.06
C LYS A 251 -29.24 -71.49 -34.18
N LEU A 252 -28.73 -70.26 -34.12
CA LEU A 252 -29.52 -69.04 -34.33
C LEU A 252 -30.14 -68.99 -35.73
N THR A 253 -29.39 -69.40 -36.76
CA THR A 253 -29.95 -69.51 -38.12
C THR A 253 -31.11 -70.51 -38.17
N LYS A 254 -30.96 -71.68 -37.53
CA LYS A 254 -32.05 -72.65 -37.41
C LYS A 254 -33.27 -72.10 -36.67
N ASP A 255 -33.07 -71.41 -35.56
CA ASP A 255 -34.16 -70.84 -34.77
C ASP A 255 -34.90 -69.74 -35.54
N VAL A 256 -34.20 -68.93 -36.34
CA VAL A 256 -34.78 -67.92 -37.23
C VAL A 256 -35.57 -68.55 -38.39
N GLU A 257 -35.06 -69.63 -39.00
CA GLU A 257 -35.80 -70.38 -40.02
C GLU A 257 -37.08 -71.01 -39.46
N GLN A 258 -37.04 -71.53 -38.23
CA GLN A 258 -38.21 -72.06 -37.56
C GLN A 258 -39.23 -70.95 -37.27
N LEU A 259 -38.81 -69.79 -36.75
CA LEU A 259 -39.69 -68.65 -36.51
C LEU A 259 -40.33 -68.13 -37.80
N LYS A 260 -39.61 -68.13 -38.93
CA LYS A 260 -40.19 -67.77 -40.23
C LYS A 260 -41.31 -68.73 -40.64
N LYS A 261 -41.10 -70.04 -40.49
CA LYS A 261 -42.14 -71.05 -40.74
C LYS A 261 -43.33 -70.88 -39.80
N ASP A 262 -43.08 -70.60 -38.53
CA ASP A 262 -44.15 -70.41 -37.55
C ASP A 262 -44.99 -69.19 -37.92
N VAL A 263 -44.37 -68.09 -38.40
CA VAL A 263 -45.07 -66.89 -38.91
C VAL A 263 -45.83 -67.16 -40.21
N GLU A 264 -45.25 -67.89 -41.16
CA GLU A 264 -45.94 -68.28 -42.41
C GLU A 264 -47.16 -69.17 -42.15
N ASN A 265 -47.12 -69.98 -41.08
CA ASN A 265 -48.23 -70.84 -40.66
C ASN A 265 -49.23 -70.13 -39.72
N ILE A 266 -49.10 -68.82 -39.47
CA ILE A 266 -50.16 -68.02 -38.85
C ILE A 266 -51.28 -67.84 -39.89
N ASP A 267 -52.14 -68.84 -40.01
CA ASP A 267 -53.41 -68.75 -40.72
C ASP A 267 -54.47 -68.26 -39.72
N ILE A 268 -54.91 -66.99 -39.84
CA ILE A 268 -56.01 -66.44 -39.05
C ILE A 268 -57.29 -66.72 -39.84
N PRO A 269 -58.14 -67.71 -39.48
CA PRO A 269 -59.35 -67.97 -40.24
C PRO A 269 -60.34 -66.82 -40.05
N VAL A 270 -60.46 -65.93 -41.04
CA VAL A 270 -61.53 -64.94 -41.12
C VAL A 270 -62.84 -65.68 -41.45
N LYS A 271 -63.70 -65.87 -40.44
CA LYS A 271 -64.84 -66.79 -40.53
C LYS A 271 -66.05 -66.30 -41.35
N SER A 272 -66.19 -65.00 -41.68
CA SER A 272 -67.06 -64.49 -42.78
C SER A 272 -67.23 -62.96 -42.77
N VAL A 273 -67.29 -62.33 -43.96
CA VAL A 273 -68.04 -61.09 -44.24
C VAL A 273 -68.80 -61.31 -45.56
N ASN A 274 -70.13 -61.25 -45.56
CA ASN A 274 -71.02 -61.41 -46.73
C ASN A 274 -70.72 -62.55 -47.73
N LYS A 275 -70.21 -63.70 -47.24
CA LYS A 275 -70.00 -64.95 -48.01
C LYS A 275 -69.17 -64.80 -49.30
N LYS A 276 -68.26 -63.82 -49.38
CA LYS A 276 -67.27 -63.70 -50.46
C LYS A 276 -65.92 -63.27 -49.90
N THR A 277 -64.84 -63.90 -50.36
CA THR A 277 -63.45 -63.65 -49.95
C THR A 277 -62.72 -62.98 -51.10
N GLY A 278 -62.26 -61.73 -50.91
CA GLY A 278 -61.56 -60.91 -51.90
C GLY A 278 -61.71 -59.41 -51.59
N ASP A 279 -61.03 -58.53 -52.34
CA ASP A 279 -61.07 -57.07 -52.15
C ASP A 279 -62.51 -56.52 -52.12
N ILE A 280 -62.85 -55.79 -51.06
CA ILE A 280 -64.23 -55.36 -50.75
C ILE A 280 -64.41 -53.89 -51.17
N GLU A 281 -65.05 -53.66 -52.31
CA GLU A 281 -65.65 -52.35 -52.67
C GLU A 281 -67.15 -52.35 -52.30
N LEU A 282 -67.60 -51.36 -51.51
CA LEU A 282 -69.00 -51.17 -51.15
C LEU A 282 -69.68 -50.22 -52.14
N LYS A 283 -70.75 -50.65 -52.82
CA LYS A 283 -71.56 -49.80 -53.70
C LYS A 283 -72.86 -49.39 -53.01
N ALA A 284 -73.46 -48.27 -53.45
CA ALA A 284 -74.71 -47.77 -52.87
C ALA A 284 -75.88 -48.78 -52.97
N ALA A 285 -75.86 -49.67 -53.98
CA ALA A 285 -76.81 -50.77 -54.14
C ALA A 285 -76.73 -51.82 -53.02
N ASP A 286 -75.61 -51.90 -52.29
CA ASP A 286 -75.40 -52.86 -51.20
C ASP A 286 -75.97 -52.38 -49.86
N ILE A 287 -76.53 -51.16 -49.81
CA ILE A 287 -77.09 -50.55 -48.61
C ILE A 287 -78.61 -50.39 -48.79
N THR A 288 -79.37 -51.04 -47.91
CA THR A 288 -80.84 -50.96 -47.87
C THR A 288 -81.32 -50.05 -46.74
N THR A 289 -82.45 -49.38 -46.95
CA THR A 289 -83.12 -48.58 -45.92
C THR A 289 -83.98 -49.49 -45.02
N GLU A 290 -84.51 -48.96 -43.92
CA GLU A 290 -85.39 -49.70 -42.99
C GLU A 290 -86.63 -50.31 -43.68
N ASN A 291 -87.05 -49.76 -44.82
CA ASN A 291 -88.19 -50.23 -45.60
C ASN A 291 -87.81 -51.27 -46.67
N GLY A 292 -86.55 -51.73 -46.69
CA GLY A 292 -86.06 -52.81 -47.57
C GLY A 292 -85.81 -52.40 -49.02
N GLN A 293 -85.93 -51.12 -49.38
CA GLN A 293 -85.56 -50.58 -50.69
C GLN A 293 -84.06 -50.20 -50.70
N THR A 294 -83.45 -50.14 -51.88
CA THR A 294 -82.12 -49.53 -52.02
C THR A 294 -82.20 -48.02 -51.80
N ILE A 295 -81.12 -47.40 -51.31
CA ILE A 295 -81.05 -45.94 -51.10
C ILE A 295 -81.45 -45.16 -52.37
N GLU A 296 -81.04 -45.63 -53.55
CA GLU A 296 -81.38 -45.05 -54.85
C GLU A 296 -82.89 -45.06 -55.11
N THR A 297 -83.55 -46.20 -54.88
CA THR A 297 -85.00 -46.35 -55.11
C THR A 297 -85.79 -45.43 -54.17
N GLN A 298 -85.37 -45.33 -52.91
CA GLN A 298 -86.07 -44.49 -51.93
C GLN A 298 -85.84 -42.99 -52.16
N LEU A 299 -84.67 -42.59 -52.67
CA LEU A 299 -84.42 -41.22 -53.12
C LEU A 299 -85.34 -40.84 -54.28
N ASP A 300 -85.55 -41.74 -55.24
CA ASP A 300 -86.47 -41.53 -56.37
C ASP A 300 -87.93 -41.41 -55.92
N ASP A 301 -88.36 -42.26 -54.98
CA ASP A 301 -89.72 -42.21 -54.41
C ASP A 301 -89.93 -40.91 -53.62
N ASN A 302 -88.96 -40.50 -52.80
CA ASN A 302 -88.98 -39.21 -52.10
C ASN A 302 -89.04 -38.02 -53.08
N ALA A 303 -88.32 -38.09 -54.21
CA ALA A 303 -88.33 -37.04 -55.23
C ALA A 303 -89.69 -36.92 -55.95
N LYS A 304 -90.39 -38.04 -56.19
CA LYS A 304 -91.78 -38.04 -56.71
C LYS A 304 -92.76 -37.45 -55.69
N GLU A 305 -92.62 -37.81 -54.42
CA GLU A 305 -93.46 -37.25 -53.34
C GLU A 305 -93.28 -35.72 -53.23
N LEU A 306 -92.04 -35.21 -53.30
CA LEU A 306 -91.77 -33.78 -53.29
C LEU A 306 -92.43 -33.04 -54.47
N LYS A 307 -92.42 -33.61 -55.68
CA LYS A 307 -93.10 -33.03 -56.85
C LYS A 307 -94.61 -32.93 -56.71
N THR A 308 -95.24 -33.80 -55.90
CA THR A 308 -96.70 -33.79 -55.69
C THR A 308 -97.15 -32.85 -54.56
N LYS A 309 -96.25 -32.54 -53.61
CA LYS A 309 -96.52 -31.63 -52.48
C LYS A 309 -96.28 -30.14 -52.80
N ILE A 310 -95.67 -29.80 -53.94
CA ILE A 310 -95.51 -28.41 -54.41
C ILE A 310 -96.78 -27.98 -55.18
N PRO A 311 -97.60 -27.04 -54.67
CA PRO A 311 -98.79 -26.57 -55.37
C PRO A 311 -98.43 -25.78 -56.64
N LYS A 312 -99.16 -26.01 -57.74
CA LYS A 312 -99.06 -25.21 -58.97
C LYS A 312 -99.34 -23.73 -58.65
N PRO A 313 -98.62 -22.76 -59.26
CA PRO A 313 -98.99 -21.36 -59.14
C PRO A 313 -100.44 -21.17 -59.60
N THR A 314 -101.26 -20.58 -58.74
CA THR A 314 -102.70 -20.44 -58.98
C THR A 314 -102.96 -19.51 -60.15
N LYS A 315 -104.05 -19.69 -60.90
CA LYS A 315 -104.49 -18.71 -61.91
C LYS A 315 -104.79 -17.30 -61.37
N ALA A 316 -104.82 -17.05 -60.05
CA ALA A 316 -104.69 -15.68 -59.51
C ALA A 316 -103.31 -15.05 -59.84
N VAL A 317 -102.25 -15.88 -59.83
CA VAL A 317 -100.90 -15.56 -60.30
C VAL A 317 -100.82 -15.61 -61.83
N GLU A 318 -101.36 -16.64 -62.50
CA GLU A 318 -101.36 -16.68 -63.99
C GLU A 318 -102.26 -15.61 -64.63
N ASN A 319 -103.31 -15.09 -63.97
CA ASN A 319 -104.09 -13.94 -64.45
C ASN A 319 -103.38 -12.62 -64.20
N ASN A 320 -102.58 -12.47 -63.13
CA ASN A 320 -101.67 -11.32 -63.03
C ASN A 320 -100.58 -11.39 -64.10
N ILE A 321 -100.12 -12.59 -64.49
CA ILE A 321 -99.27 -12.78 -65.68
C ILE A 321 -100.07 -12.51 -66.95
N ALA A 322 -101.34 -12.93 -67.05
CA ALA A 322 -102.20 -12.62 -68.19
C ALA A 322 -102.47 -11.12 -68.30
N ILE A 323 -102.60 -10.40 -67.17
CA ILE A 323 -102.78 -8.94 -67.06
C ILE A 323 -101.46 -8.20 -67.27
N PHE A 324 -100.32 -8.74 -66.85
CA PHE A 324 -99.00 -8.17 -67.17
C PHE A 324 -98.66 -8.39 -68.65
N ASN A 325 -99.11 -9.51 -69.22
CA ASN A 325 -98.96 -9.83 -70.64
C ASN A 325 -100.05 -9.19 -71.53
N SER A 326 -101.24 -8.85 -71.02
CA SER A 326 -102.36 -8.30 -71.81
C SER A 326 -102.59 -6.81 -71.64
N THR A 327 -102.12 -6.26 -70.54
CA THR A 327 -102.56 -4.96 -70.05
C THR A 327 -101.34 -4.15 -69.59
N LYS A 328 -100.55 -3.70 -70.54
CA LYS A 328 -101.09 -2.93 -71.66
C LYS A 328 -99.93 -2.60 -72.62
N ASP A 329 -100.03 -2.42 -73.95
CA ASP A 329 -101.15 -2.10 -74.84
C ASP A 329 -102.43 -2.71 -74.34
N VAL A 330 -103.38 -1.96 -73.87
CA VAL A 330 -104.29 -1.51 -74.90
C VAL A 330 -104.36 0.01 -74.92
N GLN A 331 -103.78 0.65 -73.89
CA GLN A 331 -103.43 2.07 -73.90
C GLN A 331 -102.05 2.26 -74.48
#